data_AF-A0A924I703-F1
#
_entry.id   AF-A0A924I703-F1
#
_cell.length_a   1.000
_cell.length_b   1.000
_cell.length_c   1.000
_cell.angle_alpha   90.00
_cell.angle_beta   90.00
_cell.angle_gamma   90.00
#
_symmetry.space_group_name_H-M   'P 1'
#
loop_
_entity.id
_entity.type
_entity.pdbx_description
1 polymer ?
#
loop_
_entity_poly.entity_id
_entity_poly.type
_entity_poly.pdbx_seq_one_letter_code
_entity_poly.pdbx_strand_id
1 'polypeptide(L)' 'DSDRIAEIDTIILKMAICEFLKFPSIPVKVTLNEYLEVAKEYSTPKSSIFINGILDNLVKELQTNKRIIKAGRGLM' A
#
# COMPACT_ATOMS: atom_id res chain seq x y z
N ASP A 1 18.42 -2.09 -15.68
CA ASP A 1 17.49 -2.85 -14.82
C ASP A 1 16.98 -2.09 -13.60
N SER A 2 17.83 -1.39 -12.85
CA SER A 2 17.42 -0.64 -11.64
C SER A 2 16.33 0.41 -11.87
N ASP A 3 16.33 1.12 -13.01
CA ASP A 3 15.30 2.12 -13.34
C ASP A 3 13.90 1.51 -13.47
N ARG A 4 13.79 0.31 -14.04
CA ARG A 4 12.50 -0.39 -14.20
C ARG A 4 11.93 -0.82 -12.85
N ILE A 5 12.79 -1.26 -11.94
CA ILE A 5 12.40 -1.67 -10.58
C ILE A 5 11.91 -0.46 -9.78
N ALA A 6 12.61 0.68 -9.87
CA ALA A 6 12.19 1.92 -9.23
C ALA A 6 10.84 2.45 -9.77
N GLU A 7 10.58 2.24 -11.06
CA GLU A 7 9.30 2.57 -11.68
C GLU A 7 8.16 1.68 -11.15
N ILE A 8 8.39 0.37 -11.04
CA ILE A 8 7.44 -0.60 -10.46
C ILE A 8 7.10 -0.23 -9.00
N ASP A 9 8.11 0.07 -8.17
CA ASP A 9 7.92 0.47 -6.77
C ASP A 9 7.03 1.72 -6.67
N THR A 10 7.24 2.68 -7.57
CA THR A 10 6.44 3.90 -7.65
C THR A 10 4.98 3.61 -8.04
N ILE A 11 4.76 2.70 -8.99
CA ILE A 11 3.41 2.30 -9.41
C ILE A 11 2.67 1.59 -8.26
N ILE A 12 3.33 0.65 -7.57
CA ILE A 12 2.79 -0.06 -6.41
C ILE A 12 2.31 0.93 -5.34
N LEU A 13 3.16 1.91 -4.99
CA LEU A 13 2.79 2.93 -3.99
C LEU A 13 1.60 3.77 -4.44
N LYS A 14 1.55 4.20 -5.71
CA LYS A 14 0.41 4.98 -6.25
C LYS A 14 -0.89 4.18 -6.20
N MET A 15 -0.86 2.89 -6.54
CA MET A 15 -2.02 2.01 -6.48
C MET A 15 -2.51 1.84 -5.03
N ALA A 16 -1.59 1.58 -4.09
CA ALA A 16 -1.92 1.45 -2.68
C ALA A 16 -2.58 2.72 -2.11
N ILE A 17 -2.04 3.90 -2.43
CA ILE A 17 -2.63 5.20 -2.04
C ILE A 17 -4.05 5.34 -2.61
N CYS A 18 -4.24 4.99 -3.88
CA CYS A 18 -5.56 5.03 -4.52
C CYS A 18 -6.55 4.13 -3.77
N GLU A 19 -6.13 2.92 -3.42
CA GLU A 19 -6.96 1.96 -2.70
C GLU A 19 -7.32 2.42 -1.29
N PHE A 20 -6.37 3.00 -0.57
CA PHE A 20 -6.63 3.57 0.75
C PHE A 20 -7.67 4.69 0.72
N LEU A 21 -7.64 5.53 -0.31
CA LEU A 21 -8.46 6.75 -0.39
C LEU A 21 -9.79 6.56 -1.12
N LYS A 22 -9.87 5.66 -2.09
CA LYS A 22 -11.02 5.52 -3.00
C LYS A 22 -11.83 4.25 -2.78
N PHE A 23 -11.29 3.27 -2.06
CA PHE A 23 -11.91 1.96 -1.91
C PHE A 23 -12.26 1.71 -0.43
N PRO A 24 -13.42 2.19 0.03
CA PRO A 24 -13.83 2.04 1.43
C PRO A 24 -14.11 0.59 1.81
N SER A 25 -14.49 -0.26 0.85
CA SER A 25 -14.85 -1.67 1.07
C SER A 25 -13.68 -2.58 1.41
N ILE A 26 -12.45 -2.16 1.08
CA ILE A 26 -11.25 -2.98 1.26
C ILE A 26 -10.54 -2.58 2.57
N PRO A 27 -10.37 -3.50 3.54
CA PRO A 27 -9.68 -3.18 4.79
C PRO A 27 -8.22 -2.76 4.55
N VAL A 28 -7.75 -1.77 5.32
CA VAL A 28 -6.37 -1.26 5.24
C VAL A 28 -5.32 -2.37 5.35
N LYS A 29 -5.54 -3.33 6.26
CA LYS A 29 -4.61 -4.45 6.48
C LYS A 29 -4.52 -5.39 5.28
N VAL A 30 -5.63 -5.59 4.57
CA VAL A 30 -5.65 -6.42 3.35
C VAL A 30 -4.86 -5.72 2.27
N THR A 31 -5.16 -4.44 1.99
CA THR A 31 -4.40 -3.60 1.06
C THR A 31 -2.89 -3.68 1.35
N LEU A 32 -2.45 -3.47 2.60
CA LEU A 32 -1.03 -3.57 2.98
C LEU A 32 -0.41 -4.91 2.62
N ASN A 33 -1.05 -6.02 3.00
CA ASN A 33 -0.54 -7.36 2.75
C ASN A 33 -0.43 -7.66 1.24
N GLU A 34 -1.46 -7.33 0.46
CA GLU A 34 -1.47 -7.61 -0.98
C GLU A 34 -0.39 -6.82 -1.73
N TYR A 35 -0.22 -5.53 -1.43
CA TYR A 35 0.84 -4.72 -2.09
C TYR A 35 2.25 -5.14 -1.65
N LEU A 36 2.41 -5.73 -0.46
CA LEU A 36 3.66 -6.34 -0.03
C LEU A 36 4.00 -7.61 -0.81
N GLU A 37 3.03 -8.47 -1.05
CA GLU A 37 3.22 -9.67 -1.89
C GLU A 37 3.54 -9.27 -3.33
N VAL A 38 2.82 -8.29 -3.90
CA VAL A 38 3.12 -7.74 -5.24
C VAL A 38 4.54 -7.17 -5.29
N ALA A 39 4.99 -6.45 -4.26
CA ALA A 39 6.36 -5.94 -4.21
C ALA A 39 7.42 -7.07 -4.16
N LYS A 40 7.12 -8.21 -3.52
CA LYS A 40 8.03 -9.37 -3.51
C LYS A 40 8.09 -10.07 -4.87
N GLU A 41 6.97 -10.15 -5.58
CA GLU A 41 6.90 -10.83 -6.88
C GLU A 41 7.53 -9.99 -8.01
N TYR A 42 7.30 -8.67 -8.01
CA TYR A 42 7.66 -7.80 -9.14
C TYR A 42 8.88 -6.90 -8.89
N SER A 43 9.41 -6.85 -7.67
CA SER A 43 10.53 -5.98 -7.30
C SER A 43 11.62 -6.74 -6.53
N THR A 44 12.55 -6.03 -5.89
CA THR A 44 13.67 -6.62 -5.14
C THR A 44 13.28 -6.96 -3.70
N PRO A 45 13.97 -7.91 -3.05
CA PRO A 45 13.78 -8.18 -1.62
C PRO A 45 14.04 -6.97 -0.72
N LYS A 46 14.85 -6.00 -1.17
CA LYS A 46 15.08 -4.73 -0.46
C LYS A 46 13.87 -3.79 -0.61
N SER A 47 13.25 -3.78 -1.78
CA SER A 47 12.07 -2.95 -2.08
C SER A 47 10.85 -3.35 -1.26
N SER A 48 10.64 -4.64 -0.96
CA SER A 48 9.51 -5.07 -0.11
C SER A 48 9.57 -4.50 1.31
N ILE A 49 10.77 -4.47 1.92
CA ILE A 49 11.00 -3.85 3.23
C ILE A 49 10.79 -2.33 3.15
N PHE A 50 11.30 -1.70 2.09
CA PHE A 50 11.16 -0.26 1.87
C PHE A 50 9.70 0.16 1.68
N ILE A 51 8.95 -0.54 0.83
CA ILE A 51 7.54 -0.31 0.56
C ILE A 51 6.71 -0.52 1.84
N ASN A 52 6.99 -1.56 2.63
CA ASN A 52 6.30 -1.75 3.93
C ASN A 52 6.47 -0.52 4.84
N GLY A 53 7.70 -0.03 4.99
CA GLY A 53 7.98 1.15 5.81
C GLY A 53 7.27 2.42 5.32
N ILE A 54 7.18 2.61 4.01
CA ILE A 54 6.44 3.75 3.42
C ILE A 54 4.94 3.60 3.64
N LEU A 55 4.38 2.42 3.33
CA LEU A 55 2.94 2.19 3.44
C LEU A 55 2.46 2.29 4.88
N ASP A 56 3.22 1.79 5.86
CA ASP A 56 2.89 1.93 7.29
C ASP A 56 2.83 3.41 7.72
N ASN A 57 3.81 4.21 7.31
CA ASN A 57 3.82 5.65 7.60
C ASN A 57 2.66 6.38 6.90
N LEU A 58 2.40 6.03 5.64
CA LEU A 58 1.32 6.61 4.84
C LEU A 58 -0.05 6.29 5.47
N VAL A 59 -0.27 5.06 5.90
CA VAL A 59 -1.51 4.67 6.60
C VAL A 59 -1.69 5.47 7.88
N LYS A 60 -0.64 5.61 8.71
CA LYS A 60 -0.70 6.43 9.93
C LYS A 60 -1.06 7.87 9.61
N GLU A 61 -0.39 8.48 8.63
CA GLU A 61 -0.65 9.87 8.22
C GLU A 61 -2.10 10.05 7.70
N LEU A 62 -2.56 9.14 6.85
CA LEU A 62 -3.91 9.19 6.30
C LEU A 62 -5.00 8.94 7.36
N GLN A 63 -4.73 8.11 8.37
CA GLN A 63 -5.60 7.92 9.53
C GLN A 63 -5.62 9.16 10.42
N THR A 64 -4.47 9.75 10.73
CA THR A 64 -4.37 11.01 11.50
C THR A 64 -5.15 12.14 10.83
N ASN A 65 -5.05 12.24 9.50
CA ASN A 65 -5.78 13.22 8.70
C ASN A 65 -7.27 12.84 8.46
N LYS A 66 -7.75 11.72 9.01
CA LYS A 66 -9.12 11.18 8.81
C LYS A 66 -9.52 11.03 7.33
N ARG A 67 -8.55 10.75 6.46
CA ARG A 67 -8.75 10.60 5.00
C ARG A 67 -9.10 9.17 4.60
N ILE A 68 -8.74 8.19 5.43
CA ILE A 68 -9.15 6.81 5.25
C ILE A 68 -10.52 6.61 5.90
N ILE A 69 -11.53 6.42 5.06
CA ILE A 69 -12.87 6.01 5.48
C ILE A 69 -13.04 4.59 4.96
N LYS A 70 -12.86 3.59 5.83
CA LYS A 70 -13.17 2.20 5.49
C LYS A 70 -14.54 1.83 6.03
N ALA A 71 -15.36 1.25 5.17
CA ALA A 71 -16.69 0.74 5.45
C ALA A 71 -16.83 -0.56 4.66
N GLY A 72 -16.78 -1.72 5.34
CA GLY A 72 -16.74 -3.02 4.69
C GLY A 72 -16.87 -4.17 5.68
N ARG A 73 -17.21 -5.36 5.16
CA ARG A 73 -17.66 -6.53 5.92
C ARG A 73 -16.62 -7.17 6.87
N GLY A 74 -15.39 -6.67 6.92
CA GLY A 74 -14.31 -7.16 7.79
C GLY A 74 -13.97 -6.23 8.97
N LEU A 75 -14.82 -5.24 9.26
CA LEU A 75 -14.68 -4.31 10.40
C LEU A 75 -15.59 -4.66 11.58
N MET A 76 -16.32 -5.78 11.52
CA MET A 76 -17.13 -6.33 12.62
C MET A 76 -16.38 -7.43 13.36
#